data_AF-A0A949IRM5-F1
#
_entry.id   AF-A0A949IRM5-F1
#
_cell.length_a   1.000
_cell.length_b   1.000
_cell.length_c   1.000
_cell.angle_alpha   90.00
_cell.angle_beta   90.00
_cell.angle_gamma   90.00
#
_symmetry.space_group_name_H-M   'P 1'
#
loop_
_entity.id
_entity.type
_entity.pdbx_description
1 polymer ?
#
loop_
_entity_poly.entity_id
_entity_poly.type
_entity_poly.pdbx_seq_one_letter_code
_entity_poly.pdbx_strand_id
1 'polypeptide(L)'
;MKLGKYVLAVFAILVFGCATPARADLKIDVTRGEVNPLPIAIPDFSGSVSDNPQLGQELVQVISHDLDSSGLFRALDKNSFI
;
A
#
# COMPACT_ATOMS: atom_id res chain seq x y z
N MET A 1 -9.11 -38.84 -54.91
CA MET A 1 -9.73 -38.10 -53.77
C MET A 1 -9.33 -38.58 -52.38
N LYS A 2 -8.79 -39.80 -52.20
CA LYS A 2 -8.41 -40.33 -50.86
C LYS A 2 -7.13 -39.68 -50.30
N LEU A 3 -6.15 -39.38 -51.16
CA LEU A 3 -4.86 -38.79 -50.75
C LEU A 3 -5.00 -37.41 -50.10
N GLY A 4 -5.87 -36.54 -50.63
CA GLY A 4 -6.12 -35.21 -50.04
C GLY A 4 -6.75 -35.26 -48.64
N LYS A 5 -7.54 -36.30 -48.35
CA LYS A 5 -8.12 -36.49 -47.01
C LYS A 5 -7.06 -36.85 -45.96
N TYR A 6 -6.05 -37.65 -46.34
CA TYR A 6 -4.94 -37.98 -45.45
C TYR A 6 -4.01 -36.80 -45.22
N VAL A 7 -3.73 -35.99 -46.25
CA VAL A 7 -2.94 -34.76 -46.11
C VAL A 7 -3.64 -33.76 -45.19
N LEU A 8 -4.96 -33.58 -45.35
CA LEU A 8 -5.76 -32.73 -44.48
C LEU A 8 -5.78 -33.24 -43.02
N ALA A 9 -5.89 -34.56 -42.84
CA ALA A 9 -5.90 -35.18 -41.51
C ALA A 9 -4.54 -35.01 -40.80
N VAL A 10 -3.43 -35.21 -41.50
CA VAL A 10 -2.08 -35.00 -40.94
C VAL A 10 -1.87 -33.53 -40.61
N PHE A 11 -2.28 -32.61 -41.48
CA PHE A 11 -2.18 -31.17 -41.22
C PHE A 11 -2.99 -30.74 -40.00
N ALA A 12 -4.21 -31.25 -39.83
CA ALA A 12 -5.05 -30.95 -38.67
C ALA A 12 -4.43 -31.45 -37.34
N ILE A 13 -3.84 -32.65 -37.35
CA ILE A 13 -3.14 -33.21 -36.17
C ILE A 13 -1.93 -32.36 -35.81
N LEU A 14 -1.19 -31.89 -36.82
CA LEU A 14 0.00 -31.05 -36.63
C LEU A 14 -0.37 -29.69 -36.01
N VAL A 15 -1.45 -29.06 -36.48
CA VAL A 15 -1.95 -27.79 -35.94
C VAL A 15 -2.44 -27.95 -34.49
N PHE A 16 -3.15 -29.04 -34.19
CA PHE A 16 -3.66 -29.28 -32.84
C PHE A 16 -2.55 -29.64 -31.84
N GLY A 17 -1.48 -30.32 -32.29
CA GLY A 17 -0.33 -30.67 -31.46
C GLY A 17 0.57 -29.49 -31.08
N CYS A 18 0.49 -28.36 -31.80
CA CYS A 18 1.25 -27.14 -31.52
C CYS A 18 0.51 -26.14 -30.62
N ALA A 19 -0.65 -26.47 -30.07
CA ALA A 19 -1.37 -25.58 -29.15
C ALA A 19 -0.67 -25.52 -27.78
N THR A 20 0.08 -24.45 -27.53
CA THR A 20 0.68 -24.18 -26.22
C THR A 20 -0.33 -23.50 -25.29
N PRO A 21 -0.37 -23.85 -23.98
CA PRO A 21 -1.28 -23.22 -23.03
C PRO A 21 -0.95 -21.72 -22.87
N ALA A 22 -1.93 -20.85 -23.09
CA ALA A 22 -1.81 -19.43 -22.82
C ALA A 22 -1.76 -19.21 -21.29
N ARG A 23 -0.59 -18.87 -20.76
CA ARG A 23 -0.41 -18.49 -19.36
C ARG A 23 -0.76 -17.02 -19.18
N ALA A 24 -1.93 -16.74 -18.61
CA ALA A 24 -2.26 -15.40 -18.16
C ALA A 24 -1.65 -15.18 -16.76
N ASP A 25 -0.39 -14.78 -16.71
CA ASP A 25 0.25 -14.33 -15.47
C ASP A 25 -0.31 -12.96 -15.08
N LEU A 26 -1.40 -12.95 -14.29
CA LEU A 26 -1.92 -11.74 -13.66
C LEU A 26 -1.04 -11.42 -12.45
N LYS A 27 0.14 -10.84 -12.70
CA LYS A 27 1.04 -10.36 -11.66
C LYS A 27 0.57 -8.98 -11.20
N ILE A 28 -0.11 -8.93 -10.06
CA ILE A 28 -0.39 -7.67 -9.37
C ILE A 28 0.87 -7.30 -8.59
N ASP A 29 1.67 -6.40 -9.15
CA ASP A 29 2.77 -5.77 -8.44
C ASP A 29 2.18 -4.66 -7.56
N VAL A 30 1.95 -4.97 -6.28
CA VAL A 30 1.55 -3.96 -5.29
C VAL A 30 2.79 -3.15 -4.96
N THR A 31 3.11 -2.16 -5.81
CA THR A 31 4.00 -1.07 -5.43
C THR A 31 3.37 -0.41 -4.21
N ARG A 32 3.96 -0.70 -3.03
CA ARG A 32 3.74 -0.09 -1.72
C ARG A 32 2.70 1.03 -1.74
N GLY A 33 1.57 0.84 -1.05
CA GLY A 33 0.54 1.87 -0.94
C GLY A 33 1.17 3.22 -0.61
N GLU A 34 0.87 4.23 -1.42
CA GLU A 34 1.26 5.61 -1.15
C GLU A 34 0.49 6.06 0.09
N VAL A 35 1.08 5.85 1.26
CA VAL A 35 0.52 6.36 2.51
C VAL A 35 0.79 7.85 2.48
N ASN A 36 -0.26 8.66 2.33
CA ASN A 36 -0.19 10.10 2.45
C ASN A 36 -0.67 10.47 3.88
N PRO A 37 0.25 10.68 4.83
CA PRO A 37 -0.13 10.90 6.22
C PRO A 37 -0.91 12.22 6.38
N LEU A 38 -1.99 12.15 7.17
CA LEU A 38 -2.83 13.28 7.49
C LEU A 38 -2.08 14.26 8.42
N PRO A 39 -1.97 15.55 8.07
CA PRO A 39 -1.36 16.53 8.95
C PRO A 39 -2.22 16.78 10.20
N ILE A 40 -1.59 16.84 11.38
CA ILE A 40 -2.27 17.12 12.65
C ILE A 40 -1.43 18.04 13.55
N ALA A 41 -2.08 19.02 14.18
CA ALA A 41 -1.47 19.84 15.23
C ALA A 41 -1.70 19.21 16.60
N ILE A 42 -0.63 19.09 17.39
CA ILE A 42 -0.67 18.53 18.76
C ILE A 42 -0.22 19.66 19.70
N PRO A 43 -1.15 20.47 20.22
CA PRO A 43 -0.82 21.56 21.12
C PRO A 43 -0.38 21.03 22.48
N ASP A 44 0.42 21.84 23.20
CA ASP A 44 0.72 21.57 24.58
C ASP A 44 -0.55 21.71 25.43
N PHE A 45 -0.67 20.90 26.49
CA PHE A 45 -1.81 20.99 27.38
C PHE A 45 -1.87 22.36 28.06
N SER A 46 -2.87 23.17 27.71
CA SER A 46 -3.15 24.44 28.34
C SER A 46 -4.00 24.22 29.60
N GLY A 47 -3.34 23.89 30.71
CA GLY A 47 -4.00 23.68 31.98
C GLY A 47 -2.99 23.67 33.11
N SER A 48 -3.45 24.04 34.31
CA SER A 48 -2.67 23.81 35.51
C SER A 48 -2.65 22.29 35.71
N VAL A 49 -1.65 21.62 35.16
CA VAL A 49 -1.13 20.40 35.80
C VAL A 49 -0.46 20.93 37.06
N SER A 50 -1.28 21.35 38.04
CA SER A 50 -0.87 22.17 39.19
C SER A 50 0.27 21.53 39.98
N ASP A 51 0.43 20.22 39.81
CA ASP A 51 1.37 19.41 40.54
C ASP A 51 2.52 18.88 39.67
N ASN A 52 2.42 18.89 38.32
CA ASN A 52 3.43 18.25 37.46
C ASN A 52 3.43 18.68 35.97
N PRO A 53 4.00 19.86 35.63
CA PRO A 53 4.08 20.32 34.25
C PRO A 53 4.89 19.39 33.33
N GLN A 54 5.81 18.56 33.86
CA GLN A 54 6.54 17.57 33.07
C GLN A 54 5.61 16.49 32.51
N LEU A 55 4.59 16.06 33.28
CA LEU A 55 3.65 15.05 32.84
C LEU A 55 2.90 15.47 31.57
N GLY A 56 2.51 16.75 31.47
CA GLY A 56 1.87 17.28 30.26
C GLY A 56 2.76 17.17 29.03
N GLN A 57 4.06 17.44 29.18
CA GLN A 57 5.03 17.33 28.09
C GLN A 57 5.26 15.87 27.68
N GLU A 58 5.39 14.97 28.65
CA GLU A 58 5.54 13.52 28.41
C GLU A 58 4.32 12.95 27.67
N LEU A 59 3.11 13.35 28.05
CA LEU A 59 1.89 12.95 27.36
C LEU A 59 1.87 13.42 25.90
N VAL A 60 2.22 14.68 25.65
CA VAL A 60 2.31 15.22 24.28
C VAL A 60 3.35 14.43 23.46
N GLN A 61 4.48 14.06 24.06
CA GLN A 61 5.51 13.26 23.39
C GLN A 61 5.01 11.86 23.02
N VAL A 62 4.36 11.16 23.96
CA VAL A 62 3.81 9.82 23.70
C VAL A 62 2.75 9.86 22.60
N ILE A 63 1.79 10.80 22.69
CA ILE A 63 0.74 10.97 21.67
C ILE A 63 1.37 11.24 20.29
N SER A 64 2.38 12.12 20.23
CA SER A 64 3.07 12.42 18.97
C SER A 64 3.77 11.20 18.39
N HIS A 65 4.41 10.39 19.24
CA HIS A 65 5.13 9.19 18.82
C HIS A 65 4.18 8.10 18.31
N ASP A 66 3.06 7.88 18.99
CA ASP A 66 2.06 6.89 18.60
C ASP A 66 1.41 7.24 17.24
N LEU A 67 1.10 8.52 17.03
CA LEU A 67 0.54 9.01 15.78
C LEU A 67 1.52 8.88 14.62
N ASP A 68 2.80 9.21 14.81
CA ASP A 68 3.84 9.07 13.79
C ASP A 68 4.12 7.58 13.47
N SER A 69 4.20 6.73 14.49
CA SER A 69 4.42 5.29 14.33
C SER A 69 3.27 4.58 13.59
N SER A 70 2.07 5.16 13.55
CA SER A 70 0.95 4.61 12.77
C SER A 70 1.16 4.75 11.25
N GLY A 71 2.01 5.68 10.82
CA GLY A 71 2.16 6.07 9.41
C GLY A 71 0.96 6.80 8.82
N LEU A 72 -0.13 6.99 9.57
CA LEU A 72 -1.36 7.65 9.11
C LEU A 72 -1.34 9.16 9.36
N PHE A 73 -0.45 9.64 10.23
CA PHE A 73 -0.41 11.04 10.66
C PHE A 73 0.99 11.64 10.52
N ARG A 74 1.04 12.96 10.36
CA ARG A 74 2.28 13.76 10.40
C ARG A 74 2.08 14.92 11.36
N ALA A 75 2.86 14.97 12.43
CA ALA A 75 2.83 16.10 13.36
C ALA A 75 3.29 17.39 12.66
N LEU A 76 2.53 18.46 12.84
CA LEU A 76 2.87 19.79 12.34
C LEU A 76 3.91 20.46 13.23
N ASP A 77 4.70 21.34 12.63
CA ASP A 77 5.62 22.21 13.37
C ASP A 77 4.82 23.13 14.30
N LYS A 78 5.24 23.24 15.56
CA LYS A 78 4.54 24.08 16.55
C LYS A 78 4.48 25.56 16.14
N ASN A 79 5.44 26.03 15.35
CA ASN A 79 5.46 27.39 14.82
C ASN A 79 4.42 27.62 13.71
N SER A 80 3.81 26.57 13.16
CA SER A 80 2.75 26.67 12.15
C SER A 80 1.34 26.63 12.73
N PHE A 81 1.20 26.65 14.06
CA PHE A 81 -0.12 26.70 14.71
C PHE A 81 -0.71 28.11 14.48
N ILE A 82 -1.99 28.19 14.07
CA ILE A 82 -2.72 29.44 13.79
C ILE A 82 -3.50 29.95 15.00
#